data_AF-A0A661W8K1-F1
#
_entry.id   AF-A0A661W8K1-F1
#
_cell.length_a   1.000
_cell.length_b   1.000
_cell.length_c   1.000
_cell.angle_alpha   90.00
_cell.angle_beta   90.00
_cell.angle_gamma   90.00
#
_symmetry.space_group_name_H-M   'P 1'
#
loop_
_entity.id
_entity.type
_entity.pdbx_description
1 polymer ?
#
loop_
_entity_poly.entity_id
_entity_poly.type
_entity_poly.pdbx_seq_one_letter_code
_entity_poly.pdbx_strand_id
1 'polypeptide(L)'
;DDFDFEFNNLFDTMLAAQILGREKLGLDTLLEEIVGIKVNKKHQRANWGKRPLPNDMLQYAQMDTHYLIKIRQALASELKEKNFASIAAEDFKRACQVHRQPKEENIASCWRINGARKLPPQKAAVLAKLCEYREDVAKKRNLPVFKVLSAKTLLLLAEESPTSTNRLQKLNLPGGKALQRHAEGLIGAIQDGLASKPELPPRKPRLDDSYLAREKALRDWRKIKARKMNVNSAVVLPRDIMYSLISQNPKTRTELANVLTDVPWRLDKFGDEILSVLTRTS
;
A
#
# COMPACT_ATOMS: atom_id res chain seq x y z
N ASP A 1 -5.37 -16.20 -3.60
CA ASP A 1 -4.20 -15.87 -2.75
C ASP A 1 -3.19 -17.03 -2.81
N ASP A 2 -2.11 -17.02 -2.03
CA ASP A 2 -1.14 -18.15 -2.05
C ASP A 2 -1.77 -19.47 -1.53
N PHE A 3 -2.84 -19.39 -0.72
CA PHE A 3 -3.48 -20.53 -0.05
C PHE A 3 -5.02 -20.44 0.05
N ASP A 4 -5.63 -19.46 -0.61
CA ASP A 4 -7.09 -19.24 -0.65
C ASP A 4 -7.79 -19.30 0.73
N PHE A 5 -7.15 -18.69 1.74
CA PHE A 5 -7.74 -18.55 3.07
C PHE A 5 -8.75 -17.41 3.12
N GLU A 6 -9.85 -17.67 3.83
CA GLU A 6 -10.83 -16.67 4.23
C GLU A 6 -10.72 -16.42 5.73
N PHE A 7 -10.63 -15.15 6.12
CA PHE A 7 -10.58 -14.75 7.51
C PHE A 7 -11.94 -14.23 7.94
N ASN A 8 -12.50 -14.82 9.00
CA ASN A 8 -13.73 -14.38 9.64
C ASN A 8 -13.45 -14.18 11.13
N ASN A 9 -14.07 -13.17 11.75
CA ASN A 9 -13.91 -12.84 13.18
C ASN A 9 -12.46 -12.49 13.58
N LEU A 10 -11.78 -11.69 12.77
CA LEU A 10 -10.45 -11.17 13.09
C LEU A 10 -10.46 -10.30 14.35
N PHE A 11 -9.38 -10.38 15.13
CA PHE A 11 -9.00 -9.34 16.08
C PHE A 11 -7.61 -8.85 15.69
N ASP A 12 -7.51 -7.63 15.19
CA ASP A 12 -6.24 -7.04 14.78
C ASP A 12 -5.68 -6.19 15.93
N THR A 13 -4.57 -6.63 16.51
CA THR A 13 -3.95 -5.95 17.65
C THR A 13 -3.38 -4.58 17.30
N MET A 14 -2.96 -4.36 16.05
CA MET A 14 -2.47 -3.08 15.56
C MET A 14 -3.62 -2.08 15.42
N LEU A 15 -4.75 -2.51 14.84
CA LEU A 15 -5.96 -1.68 14.73
C LEU A 15 -6.53 -1.37 16.12
N ALA A 16 -6.58 -2.36 17.02
CA ALA A 16 -6.99 -2.15 18.41
C ALA A 16 -6.12 -1.08 19.10
N ALA A 17 -4.79 -1.22 19.00
CA ALA A 17 -3.84 -0.25 19.55
C ALA A 17 -4.03 1.16 18.97
N GLN A 18 -4.28 1.26 17.66
CA GLN A 18 -4.54 2.54 16.99
C GLN A 18 -5.83 3.21 17.48
N ILE A 19 -6.90 2.44 17.64
CA ILE A 19 -8.19 2.90 18.16
C ILE A 19 -8.06 3.38 19.60
N LEU A 20 -7.24 2.69 20.40
CA LEU A 20 -6.95 3.06 21.79
C LEU A 20 -6.05 4.29 21.94
N GLY A 21 -5.56 4.85 20.82
CA GLY A 21 -4.76 6.07 20.79
C GLY A 21 -3.27 5.86 21.01
N ARG A 22 -2.76 4.62 20.89
CA ARG A 22 -1.32 4.35 21.01
C ARG A 22 -0.56 4.93 19.82
N GLU A 23 0.59 5.56 20.06
CA GLU A 23 1.43 6.13 19.00
C GLU A 23 2.26 5.07 18.28
N LYS A 24 2.73 4.07 19.03
CA LYS A 24 3.55 2.96 18.54
C LYS A 24 2.68 1.71 18.44
N LEU A 25 2.52 1.21 17.21
CA LEU A 25 1.58 0.12 16.89
C LEU A 25 2.27 -1.23 16.64
N GLY A 26 3.60 -1.28 16.73
CA GLY A 26 4.38 -2.48 16.44
C GLY A 26 4.17 -3.56 17.50
N LEU A 27 4.21 -4.83 17.07
CA LEU A 27 4.10 -5.98 17.96
C LEU A 27 5.19 -5.98 19.06
N ASP A 28 6.41 -5.55 18.72
CA ASP A 28 7.51 -5.37 19.66
C ASP A 28 7.14 -4.41 20.80
N THR A 29 6.44 -3.32 20.48
CA THR A 29 6.00 -2.35 21.47
C THR A 29 4.89 -2.92 22.35
N LEU A 30 3.92 -3.62 21.75
CA LEU A 30 2.84 -4.25 22.52
C LEU A 30 3.36 -5.37 23.44
N LEU A 31 4.37 -6.12 23.01
CA LEU A 31 5.04 -7.12 23.84
C LEU A 31 5.74 -6.47 25.04
N GLU A 32 6.44 -5.36 24.83
CA GLU A 32 7.10 -4.65 25.92
C GLU A 32 6.07 -4.05 26.89
N GLU A 33 5.06 -3.35 26.38
CA GLU A 33 4.08 -2.62 27.21
C GLU A 33 3.11 -3.55 27.96
N ILE A 34 2.65 -4.65 27.35
CA ILE A 34 1.61 -5.52 27.93
C ILE A 34 2.20 -6.75 28.60
N VAL A 35 3.34 -7.24 28.09
CA VAL A 35 3.95 -8.50 28.55
C VAL A 35 5.28 -8.27 29.28
N GLY A 36 5.94 -7.12 29.08
CA GLY A 36 7.24 -6.82 29.66
C GLY A 36 8.41 -7.44 28.90
N ILE A 37 8.22 -7.83 27.63
CA ILE A 37 9.23 -8.54 26.83
C ILE A 37 9.79 -7.65 25.74
N LYS A 38 11.12 -7.49 25.72
CA LYS A 38 11.85 -6.82 24.64
C LYS A 38 12.27 -7.83 23.57
N VAL A 39 11.85 -7.60 22.33
CA VAL A 39 12.20 -8.48 21.19
C VAL A 39 13.31 -7.87 20.36
N ASN A 40 14.27 -8.70 19.96
CA ASN A 40 15.31 -8.29 19.01
C ASN A 40 14.79 -8.39 17.56
N LYS A 41 14.90 -7.31 16.78
CA LYS A 41 14.45 -7.22 15.37
C LYS A 41 15.37 -7.91 14.35
N LYS A 42 16.35 -8.69 14.82
CA LYS A 42 17.42 -9.30 14.00
C LYS A 42 16.92 -10.08 12.78
N HIS A 43 15.76 -10.74 12.86
CA HIS A 43 15.25 -11.63 11.81
C HIS A 43 14.11 -11.06 10.95
N GLN A 44 13.72 -9.80 11.14
CA GLN A 44 12.64 -9.17 10.35
C GLN A 44 12.91 -9.19 8.83
N ARG A 45 14.19 -9.16 8.42
CA ARG A 45 14.64 -9.19 7.00
C ARG A 45 15.41 -10.47 6.65
N ALA A 46 15.29 -11.52 7.45
CA ALA A 46 15.96 -12.79 7.19
C ALA A 46 15.39 -13.51 5.95
N ASN A 47 16.20 -14.34 5.31
CA ASN A 47 15.74 -15.21 4.23
C ASN A 47 14.97 -16.43 4.80
N TRP A 48 13.65 -16.30 4.94
CA TRP A 48 12.75 -17.36 5.42
C TRP A 48 12.62 -18.57 4.48
N GLY A 49 13.19 -18.50 3.27
CA GLY A 49 13.32 -19.64 2.36
C GLY A 49 14.50 -20.58 2.67
N LYS A 50 15.41 -20.19 3.59
CA LYS A 50 16.56 -21.02 3.96
C LYS A 50 16.10 -22.30 4.68
N ARG A 51 16.73 -23.44 4.38
CA ARG A 51 16.52 -24.72 5.08
C ARG A 51 17.86 -25.40 5.42
N PRO A 52 18.00 -26.03 6.60
CA PRO A 52 17.08 -25.95 7.75
C PRO A 52 17.02 -24.52 8.32
N LEU A 53 15.94 -24.20 9.05
CA LEU A 53 15.83 -22.91 9.71
C LEU A 53 16.76 -22.86 10.94
N PRO A 54 17.62 -21.83 11.08
CA PRO A 54 18.40 -21.61 12.29
C PRO A 54 17.52 -21.44 13.54
N ASN A 55 18.04 -21.86 14.70
CA ASN A 55 17.31 -21.79 15.97
C ASN A 55 16.86 -20.36 16.34
N ASP A 56 17.67 -19.34 16.03
CA ASP A 56 17.33 -17.94 16.30
C ASP A 56 16.14 -17.46 15.45
N MET A 57 16.01 -17.95 14.22
CA MET A 57 14.82 -17.72 13.38
C MET A 57 13.58 -18.45 13.90
N LEU A 58 13.72 -19.68 14.40
CA LEU A 58 12.60 -20.42 14.99
C LEU A 58 12.06 -19.73 16.25
N GLN A 59 12.96 -19.29 17.13
CA GLN A 59 12.59 -18.53 18.33
C GLN A 59 11.90 -17.20 17.97
N TYR A 60 12.42 -16.47 16.99
CA TYR A 60 11.79 -15.25 16.50
C TYR A 60 10.37 -15.51 15.99
N ALA A 61 10.16 -16.53 15.15
CA ALA A 61 8.84 -16.86 14.62
C ALA A 61 7.84 -17.31 15.71
N GLN A 62 8.32 -18.03 16.72
CA GLN A 62 7.51 -18.41 17.88
C GLN A 62 7.04 -17.16 18.65
N MET A 63 7.95 -16.22 18.93
CA MET A 63 7.65 -15.01 19.69
C MET A 63 6.59 -14.13 19.03
N ASP A 64 6.52 -14.11 17.69
CA ASP A 64 5.52 -13.36 16.94
C ASP A 64 4.07 -13.81 17.20
N THR A 65 3.86 -15.02 17.75
CA THR A 65 2.51 -15.57 17.99
C THR A 65 2.25 -15.96 19.44
N HIS A 66 3.28 -16.40 20.17
CA HIS A 66 3.16 -16.99 21.51
C HIS A 66 2.38 -16.12 22.50
N TYR A 67 2.56 -14.79 22.44
CA TYR A 67 1.92 -13.86 23.38
C TYR A 67 0.72 -13.09 22.79
N LEU A 68 0.35 -13.34 21.52
CA LEU A 68 -0.74 -12.59 20.87
C LEU A 68 -2.08 -12.76 21.59
N ILE A 69 -2.36 -13.93 22.16
CA ILE A 69 -3.61 -14.18 22.89
C ILE A 69 -3.71 -13.27 24.13
N LYS A 70 -2.61 -13.12 24.88
CA LYS A 70 -2.54 -12.24 26.06
C LYS A 70 -2.69 -10.78 25.66
N ILE A 71 -2.00 -10.36 24.61
CA ILE A 71 -2.13 -9.00 24.05
C ILE A 71 -3.57 -8.72 23.60
N ARG A 72 -4.17 -9.65 22.86
CA ARG A 72 -5.57 -9.57 22.40
C ARG A 72 -6.54 -9.38 23.56
N GLN A 73 -6.38 -10.15 24.63
CA GLN A 73 -7.24 -10.04 25.82
C GLN A 73 -7.12 -8.67 26.49
N ALA A 74 -5.90 -8.18 26.71
CA ALA A 74 -5.66 -6.87 27.31
C ALA A 74 -6.28 -5.73 26.48
N LEU A 75 -6.03 -5.72 25.17
CA LEU A 75 -6.57 -4.71 24.26
C LEU A 75 -8.10 -4.80 24.16
N ALA A 76 -8.68 -6.01 24.17
CA ALA A 76 -10.13 -6.19 24.13
C ALA A 76 -10.81 -5.64 25.40
N SER A 77 -10.22 -5.80 26.58
CA SER A 77 -10.72 -5.20 27.82
C SER A 77 -10.66 -3.68 27.75
N GLU A 78 -9.51 -3.11 27.34
CA GLU A 78 -9.33 -1.66 27.22
C GLU A 78 -10.32 -1.03 26.20
N LEU A 79 -10.57 -1.71 25.08
CA LEU A 79 -11.56 -1.27 24.08
C LEU A 79 -12.97 -1.22 24.65
N LYS A 80 -13.34 -2.17 25.52
CA LYS A 80 -14.64 -2.17 26.19
C LYS A 80 -14.74 -1.04 27.20
N GLU A 81 -13.71 -0.87 28.04
CA GLU A 81 -13.64 0.20 29.04
C GLU A 81 -13.76 1.60 28.40
N LYS A 82 -13.15 1.80 27.23
CA LYS A 82 -13.23 3.06 26.47
C LYS A 82 -14.43 3.16 25.52
N ASN A 83 -15.37 2.20 25.54
CA ASN A 83 -16.54 2.15 24.65
C ASN A 83 -16.18 2.18 23.14
N PHE A 84 -15.04 1.62 22.76
CA PHE A 84 -14.57 1.50 21.37
C PHE A 84 -14.73 0.09 20.78
N ALA A 85 -15.37 -0.84 21.49
CA ALA A 85 -15.58 -2.20 21.00
C ALA A 85 -16.32 -2.26 19.65
N SER A 86 -17.36 -1.45 19.47
CA SER A 86 -18.16 -1.46 18.23
C SER A 86 -17.39 -0.92 17.02
N ILE A 87 -16.68 0.20 17.17
CA ILE A 87 -15.88 0.76 16.08
C ILE A 87 -14.69 -0.15 15.72
N ALA A 88 -14.10 -0.84 16.71
CA ALA A 88 -13.07 -1.85 16.47
C ALA A 88 -13.61 -3.06 15.71
N ALA A 89 -14.81 -3.55 16.05
CA ALA A 89 -15.44 -4.66 15.34
C ALA A 89 -15.66 -4.34 13.85
N GLU A 90 -16.03 -3.11 13.50
CA GLU A 90 -16.10 -2.68 12.11
C GLU A 90 -14.75 -2.75 11.41
N ASP A 91 -13.72 -2.18 12.03
CA ASP A 91 -12.40 -2.13 11.43
C ASP A 91 -11.80 -3.53 11.26
N PHE A 92 -12.06 -4.45 12.20
CA PHE A 92 -11.67 -5.85 12.07
C PHE A 92 -12.41 -6.58 10.95
N LYS A 93 -13.73 -6.35 10.84
CA LYS A 93 -14.53 -6.92 9.74
C LYS A 93 -14.01 -6.41 8.39
N ARG A 94 -13.71 -5.11 8.30
CA ARG A 94 -13.14 -4.53 7.09
C ARG A 94 -11.77 -5.07 6.75
N ALA A 95 -10.92 -5.31 7.75
CA ALA A 95 -9.61 -5.94 7.55
C ALA A 95 -9.73 -7.37 6.98
N CYS A 96 -10.84 -8.08 7.25
CA CYS A 96 -11.13 -9.38 6.63
C CYS A 96 -11.51 -9.25 5.15
N GLN A 97 -12.08 -8.11 4.74
CA GLN A 97 -12.56 -7.86 3.37
C GLN A 97 -11.46 -7.30 2.45
N VAL A 98 -10.27 -6.97 2.97
CA VAL A 98 -9.13 -6.53 2.17
C VAL A 98 -8.60 -7.72 1.39
N HIS A 99 -9.31 -8.07 0.33
CA HIS A 99 -8.76 -8.86 -0.76
C HIS A 99 -7.57 -8.07 -1.29
N ARG A 100 -6.49 -8.79 -1.62
CA ARG A 100 -5.35 -8.22 -2.34
C ARG A 100 -5.90 -7.44 -3.53
N GLN A 101 -5.92 -6.10 -3.43
CA GLN A 101 -6.36 -5.31 -4.57
C GLN A 101 -5.50 -5.74 -5.75
N PRO A 102 -6.10 -6.12 -6.90
CA PRO A 102 -5.34 -6.38 -8.10
C PRO A 102 -4.43 -5.16 -8.27
N LYS A 103 -3.11 -5.36 -8.29
CA LYS A 103 -2.14 -4.28 -8.47
C LYS A 103 -2.62 -3.49 -9.67
N GLU A 104 -3.07 -2.23 -9.53
CA GLU A 104 -3.63 -1.39 -10.60
C GLU A 104 -3.10 -1.81 -11.98
N GLU A 105 -3.78 -2.77 -12.62
CA GLU A 105 -3.23 -3.46 -13.80
C GLU A 105 -3.23 -2.50 -15.00
N ASN A 106 -4.03 -1.45 -14.87
CA ASN A 106 -4.27 -0.42 -15.85
C ASN A 106 -3.16 0.64 -15.93
N ILE A 107 -2.17 0.64 -15.02
CA ILE A 107 -1.01 1.55 -15.12
C ILE A 107 0.20 0.73 -15.55
N ALA A 108 0.68 1.00 -16.77
CA ALA A 108 1.92 0.41 -17.27
C ALA A 108 3.06 0.58 -16.25
N SER A 109 3.79 -0.50 -16.00
CA SER A 109 4.78 -0.61 -14.92
C SER A 109 5.86 0.48 -14.99
N CYS A 110 6.18 0.96 -16.19
CA CYS A 110 7.12 2.06 -16.44
C CYS A 110 6.74 3.35 -15.68
N TRP A 111 5.46 3.70 -15.58
CA TRP A 111 5.03 4.95 -14.94
C TRP A 111 5.16 4.95 -13.42
N ARG A 112 5.46 3.79 -12.81
CA ARG A 112 5.80 3.66 -11.38
C ARG A 112 7.25 4.04 -11.09
N ILE A 113 8.10 4.16 -12.11
CA ILE A 113 9.50 4.55 -11.95
C ILE A 113 9.58 6.08 -11.78
N ASN A 114 10.23 6.50 -10.68
CA ASN A 114 10.54 7.91 -10.45
C ASN A 114 11.38 8.46 -11.62
N GLY A 115 10.90 9.54 -12.25
CA GLY A 115 11.52 10.14 -13.44
C GLY A 115 10.86 9.76 -14.76
N ALA A 116 10.12 8.65 -14.84
CA ALA A 116 9.50 8.18 -16.08
C ALA A 116 8.60 9.23 -16.75
N ARG A 117 7.82 9.97 -15.94
CA ARG A 117 6.91 11.03 -16.42
C ARG A 117 7.59 12.23 -17.08
N LYS A 118 8.92 12.38 -16.91
CA LYS A 118 9.71 13.45 -17.53
C LYS A 118 10.30 13.03 -18.88
N LEU A 119 10.24 11.75 -19.23
CA LEU A 119 10.76 11.27 -20.50
C LEU A 119 9.93 11.80 -21.67
N PRO A 120 10.57 12.10 -22.82
CA PRO A 120 9.87 12.30 -24.07
C PRO A 120 9.01 11.07 -24.43
N PRO A 121 7.88 11.23 -25.13
CA PRO A 121 6.94 10.13 -25.39
C PRO A 121 7.56 8.88 -26.03
N GLN A 122 8.51 9.04 -26.95
CA GLN A 122 9.18 7.89 -27.57
C GLN A 122 10.11 7.15 -26.58
N LYS A 123 10.79 7.90 -25.71
CA LYS A 123 11.68 7.34 -24.68
C LYS A 123 10.86 6.65 -23.58
N ALA A 124 9.63 7.11 -23.32
CA ALA A 124 8.69 6.42 -22.45
C ALA A 124 8.25 5.07 -23.04
N ALA A 125 8.05 4.97 -24.36
CA ALA A 125 7.77 3.69 -25.03
C ALA A 125 8.95 2.71 -24.90
N VAL A 126 10.19 3.20 -25.01
CA VAL A 126 11.40 2.41 -24.69
C VAL A 126 11.40 1.93 -23.24
N LEU A 127 11.08 2.81 -22.29
CA LEU A 127 11.00 2.44 -20.88
C LEU A 127 9.92 1.38 -20.62
N ALA A 128 8.78 1.44 -21.32
CA ALA A 128 7.72 0.43 -21.22
C ALA A 128 8.23 -0.96 -21.62
N LYS A 129 8.86 -1.09 -22.79
CA LYS A 129 9.45 -2.36 -23.25
C LYS A 129 10.59 -2.87 -22.35
N LEU A 130 11.41 -1.98 -21.84
CA LEU A 130 12.43 -2.33 -20.84
C LEU A 130 11.81 -2.84 -19.53
N CYS A 131 10.66 -2.32 -19.11
CA CYS A 131 9.93 -2.82 -17.94
C CYS A 131 9.32 -4.20 -18.19
N GLU A 132 8.70 -4.41 -19.35
CA GLU A 132 8.17 -5.72 -19.77
C GLU A 132 9.29 -6.79 -19.75
N TYR A 133 10.44 -6.50 -20.37
CA TYR A 133 11.60 -7.39 -20.36
C TYR A 133 12.05 -7.74 -18.94
N ARG A 134 12.18 -6.73 -18.06
CA ARG A 134 12.59 -6.94 -16.67
C ARG A 134 11.59 -7.83 -15.92
N GLU A 135 10.29 -7.63 -16.13
CA GLU A 135 9.25 -8.43 -15.50
C GLU A 135 9.24 -9.88 -15.97
N ASP A 136 9.42 -10.13 -17.27
CA ASP A 136 9.52 -11.47 -17.83
C ASP A 136 10.72 -12.23 -17.24
N VAL A 137 11.91 -11.61 -17.21
CA VAL A 137 13.11 -12.20 -16.60
C VAL A 137 12.91 -12.45 -15.11
N ALA A 138 12.29 -11.50 -14.39
CA ALA A 138 12.02 -11.63 -12.97
C ALA A 138 11.09 -12.82 -12.67
N LYS A 139 10.01 -12.98 -13.45
CA LYS A 139 9.07 -14.11 -13.36
C LYS A 139 9.77 -15.43 -13.65
N LYS A 140 10.48 -15.55 -14.78
CA LYS A 140 11.22 -16.76 -15.19
C LYS A 140 12.23 -17.22 -14.14
N ARG A 141 12.86 -16.28 -13.44
CA ARG A 141 13.88 -16.57 -12.43
C ARG A 141 13.34 -16.63 -11.01
N ASN A 142 12.05 -16.38 -10.80
CA ASN A 142 11.43 -16.21 -9.49
C ASN A 142 12.21 -15.24 -8.59
N LEU A 143 12.54 -14.06 -9.15
CA LEU A 143 13.26 -13.00 -8.45
C LEU A 143 12.43 -11.72 -8.40
N PRO A 144 12.55 -10.90 -7.34
CA PRO A 144 12.07 -9.53 -7.37
C PRO A 144 12.71 -8.74 -8.52
N VAL A 145 11.92 -7.90 -9.20
CA VAL A 145 12.36 -7.12 -10.38
C VAL A 145 13.64 -6.30 -10.14
N PHE A 146 13.83 -5.78 -8.91
CA PHE A 146 15.01 -4.98 -8.58
C PHE A 146 16.32 -5.80 -8.54
N LYS A 147 16.23 -7.13 -8.36
CA LYS A 147 17.39 -8.03 -8.46
C LYS A 147 17.77 -8.36 -9.90
N VAL A 148 16.88 -8.08 -10.86
CA VAL A 148 17.18 -8.16 -12.29
C VAL A 148 17.88 -6.87 -12.73
N LEU A 149 17.16 -5.74 -12.65
CA LEU A 149 17.68 -4.42 -13.02
C LEU A 149 17.07 -3.34 -12.12
N SER A 150 17.93 -2.40 -11.69
CA SER A 150 17.50 -1.26 -10.88
C SER A 150 16.62 -0.31 -11.72
N ALA A 151 15.68 0.39 -11.06
CA ALA A 151 14.85 1.39 -11.72
C ALA A 151 15.69 2.54 -12.33
N LYS A 152 16.80 2.91 -11.68
CA LYS A 152 17.75 3.91 -12.18
C LYS A 152 18.41 3.46 -13.48
N THR A 153 18.81 2.19 -13.56
CA THR A 153 19.41 1.61 -14.77
C THR A 153 18.43 1.63 -15.93
N LEU A 154 17.16 1.26 -15.70
CA LEU A 154 16.14 1.29 -16.75
C LEU A 154 15.89 2.70 -17.28
N LEU A 155 15.84 3.70 -16.38
CA LEU A 155 15.63 5.09 -16.78
C LEU A 155 16.78 5.59 -17.66
N LEU A 156 18.02 5.33 -17.27
CA LEU A 156 19.20 5.70 -18.05
C LEU A 156 19.24 4.99 -19.41
N LEU A 157 18.88 3.71 -19.46
CA LEU A 157 18.77 2.97 -20.73
C LEU A 157 17.67 3.54 -21.64
N ALA A 158 16.56 3.96 -21.07
CA ALA A 158 15.50 4.61 -21.83
C ALA A 158 15.96 5.95 -22.41
N GLU A 159 16.60 6.80 -21.59
CA GLU A 159 17.15 8.10 -21.99
C GLU A 159 18.17 7.96 -23.13
N GLU A 160 19.15 7.08 -22.97
CA GLU A 160 20.25 6.89 -23.92
C GLU A 160 19.85 6.05 -25.15
N SER A 161 18.92 5.11 -24.98
CA SER A 161 18.46 4.14 -26.01
C SER A 161 19.61 3.50 -26.81
N PRO A 162 20.57 2.80 -26.15
CA PRO A 162 21.66 2.14 -26.87
C PRO A 162 21.14 0.96 -27.70
N THR A 163 21.25 1.06 -29.03
CA THR A 163 20.82 0.02 -29.99
C THR A 163 21.91 -0.97 -30.37
N SER A 164 23.07 -0.93 -29.71
CA SER A 164 24.17 -1.87 -29.94
C SER A 164 24.94 -2.16 -28.66
N THR A 165 25.58 -3.34 -28.61
CA THR A 165 26.36 -3.80 -27.45
C THR A 165 27.49 -2.84 -27.10
N ASN A 166 28.15 -2.25 -28.12
CA ASN A 166 29.20 -1.26 -27.91
C ASN A 166 28.67 0.00 -27.23
N ARG A 167 27.52 0.53 -27.69
CA ARG A 167 26.87 1.68 -27.04
C ARG A 167 26.43 1.36 -25.61
N LEU A 168 25.88 0.17 -25.38
CA LEU A 168 25.46 -0.27 -24.05
C LEU A 168 26.65 -0.33 -23.07
N GLN A 169 27.81 -0.82 -23.51
CA GLN A 169 29.02 -0.90 -22.69
C GLN A 169 29.56 0.50 -22.31
N LYS A 170 29.49 1.47 -23.23
CA LYS A 170 29.96 2.85 -22.99
C LYS A 170 29.19 3.57 -21.87
N LEU A 171 27.99 3.12 -21.52
CA LEU A 171 27.20 3.71 -20.44
C LEU A 171 27.71 3.37 -19.03
N ASN A 172 28.71 2.49 -18.90
CA ASN A 172 29.35 2.12 -17.62
C ASN A 172 28.33 1.82 -16.50
N LEU A 173 27.27 1.10 -16.86
CA LEU A 173 26.16 0.82 -15.97
C LEU A 173 26.57 -0.14 -14.84
N PRO A 174 26.04 0.05 -13.60
CA PRO A 174 26.31 -0.85 -12.50
C PRO A 174 25.72 -2.25 -12.79
N GLY A 175 26.50 -3.30 -12.51
CA GLY A 175 26.08 -4.70 -12.69
C GLY A 175 27.06 -5.58 -13.46
N GLY A 176 28.06 -5.01 -14.14
CA GLY A 176 29.17 -5.76 -14.76
C GLY A 176 28.72 -6.98 -15.58
N LYS A 177 29.24 -8.17 -15.25
CA LYS A 177 28.88 -9.45 -15.92
C LYS A 177 27.38 -9.77 -15.85
N ALA A 178 26.66 -9.33 -14.83
CA ALA A 178 25.22 -9.57 -14.73
C ALA A 178 24.45 -8.79 -15.79
N LEU A 179 24.87 -7.55 -16.09
CA LEU A 179 24.27 -6.74 -17.14
C LEU A 179 24.59 -7.29 -18.55
N GLN A 180 25.79 -7.82 -18.76
CA GLN A 180 26.17 -8.44 -20.03
C GLN A 180 25.23 -9.60 -20.41
N ARG A 181 24.78 -10.40 -19.44
CA ARG A 181 23.79 -11.47 -19.69
C ARG A 181 22.42 -10.95 -20.15
N HIS A 182 22.13 -9.69 -19.89
CA HIS A 182 20.91 -9.02 -20.32
C HIS A 182 21.09 -8.22 -21.61
N ALA A 183 22.32 -8.10 -22.15
CA ALA A 183 22.63 -7.16 -23.22
C ALA A 183 21.74 -7.35 -24.46
N GLU A 184 21.63 -8.57 -24.96
CA GLU A 184 20.82 -8.88 -26.14
C GLU A 184 19.34 -8.57 -25.92
N GLY A 185 18.76 -9.04 -24.81
CA GLY A 185 17.36 -8.79 -24.48
C GLY A 185 17.06 -7.31 -24.22
N LEU A 186 18.00 -6.55 -23.66
CA LEU A 186 17.87 -5.11 -23.47
C LEU A 186 17.91 -4.35 -24.79
N ILE A 187 18.82 -4.72 -25.69
CA ILE A 187 18.90 -4.09 -27.02
C ILE A 187 17.63 -4.38 -27.81
N GLY A 188 17.14 -5.62 -27.79
CA GLY A 188 15.86 -5.98 -28.41
C GLY A 188 14.70 -5.15 -27.86
N ALA A 189 14.55 -5.08 -26.53
CA ALA A 189 13.52 -4.26 -25.90
C ALA A 189 13.63 -2.77 -26.24
N ILE A 190 14.85 -2.24 -26.36
CA ILE A 190 15.08 -0.84 -26.80
C ILE A 190 14.63 -0.64 -28.24
N GLN A 191 15.01 -1.54 -29.15
CA GLN A 191 14.62 -1.49 -30.55
C GLN A 191 13.09 -1.57 -30.70
N ASP A 192 12.45 -2.50 -30.00
CA ASP A 192 10.99 -2.64 -29.98
C ASP A 192 10.32 -1.37 -29.48
N GLY A 193 10.85 -0.74 -28.43
CA GLY A 193 10.33 0.50 -27.89
C GLY A 193 10.53 1.71 -28.81
N LEU A 194 11.62 1.74 -29.59
CA LEU A 194 11.86 2.75 -30.62
C LEU A 194 10.92 2.57 -31.83
N ALA A 195 10.54 1.34 -32.15
CA ALA A 195 9.57 1.03 -33.21
C ALA A 195 8.10 1.18 -32.77
N SER A 196 7.84 1.19 -31.46
CA SER A 196 6.51 1.31 -30.88
C SER A 196 5.95 2.73 -30.97
N LYS A 197 4.62 2.85 -30.90
CA LYS A 197 3.95 4.15 -30.79
C LYS A 197 4.43 4.89 -29.52
N PRO A 198 4.63 6.21 -29.57
CA PRO A 198 5.01 6.98 -28.40
C PRO A 198 4.01 6.80 -27.25
N GLU A 199 4.51 6.67 -26.02
CA GLU A 199 3.68 6.54 -24.83
C GLU A 199 3.54 7.88 -24.09
N LEU A 200 2.32 8.19 -23.67
CA LEU A 200 2.04 9.37 -22.86
C LEU A 200 1.78 8.97 -21.41
N PRO A 201 2.25 9.76 -20.44
CA PRO A 201 1.96 9.49 -19.04
C PRO A 201 0.44 9.52 -18.82
N PRO A 202 -0.11 8.61 -17.97
CA PRO A 202 -1.52 8.64 -17.64
C PRO A 202 -1.85 10.01 -17.05
N ARG A 203 -2.78 10.72 -17.69
CA ARG A 203 -3.27 12.01 -17.19
C ARG A 203 -4.11 11.74 -15.96
N LYS A 204 -3.71 12.29 -14.82
CA LYS A 204 -4.63 12.38 -13.69
C LYS A 204 -5.72 13.38 -14.09
N PRO A 205 -7.01 13.02 -14.02
CA PRO A 205 -8.07 13.99 -14.24
C PRO A 205 -7.88 15.15 -13.26
N ARG A 206 -8.07 16.37 -13.75
CA ARG A 206 -8.11 17.54 -12.87
C ARG A 206 -9.34 17.38 -11.98
N LEU A 207 -9.13 17.41 -10.68
CA LEU A 207 -10.22 17.43 -9.70
C LEU A 207 -10.89 18.80 -9.78
N ASP A 208 -12.22 18.82 -9.79
CA ASP A 208 -12.99 20.06 -9.76
C ASP A 208 -12.88 20.75 -8.39
N ASP A 209 -13.16 22.05 -8.35
CA ASP A 209 -13.02 22.85 -7.13
C ASP A 209 -13.99 22.40 -6.02
N SER A 210 -15.15 21.88 -6.41
CA SER A 210 -16.17 21.34 -5.50
C SER A 210 -15.67 20.06 -4.79
N TYR A 211 -14.95 19.19 -5.49
CA TYR A 211 -14.27 18.00 -4.97
C TYR A 211 -13.20 18.41 -3.96
N LEU A 212 -12.37 19.39 -4.30
CA LEU A 212 -11.31 19.89 -3.40
C LEU A 212 -11.91 20.52 -2.14
N ALA A 213 -13.02 21.25 -2.26
CA ALA A 213 -13.74 21.82 -1.13
C ALA A 213 -14.30 20.74 -0.20
N ARG A 214 -14.97 19.71 -0.76
CA ARG A 214 -15.45 18.53 -0.01
C ARG A 214 -14.31 17.81 0.71
N GLU A 215 -13.19 17.56 0.00
CA GLU A 215 -12.03 16.89 0.59
C GLU A 215 -11.49 17.67 1.79
N LYS A 216 -11.32 18.99 1.64
CA LYS A 216 -10.85 19.84 2.72
C LYS A 216 -11.80 19.79 3.92
N ALA A 217 -13.10 19.97 3.70
CA ALA A 217 -14.08 20.02 4.78
C ALA A 217 -14.20 18.69 5.55
N LEU A 218 -14.22 17.55 4.84
CA LEU A 218 -14.24 16.23 5.48
C LEU A 218 -12.95 15.96 6.25
N ARG A 219 -11.78 16.35 5.72
CA ARG A 219 -10.51 16.23 6.45
C ARG A 219 -10.49 17.06 7.73
N ASP A 220 -10.98 18.29 7.66
CA ASP A 220 -11.01 19.20 8.80
C ASP A 220 -11.98 18.69 9.87
N TRP A 221 -13.21 18.29 9.48
CA TRP A 221 -14.17 17.65 10.39
C TRP A 221 -13.59 16.39 11.05
N ARG A 222 -13.00 15.49 10.25
CA ARG A 222 -12.39 14.24 10.72
C ARG A 222 -11.29 14.50 11.76
N LYS A 223 -10.45 15.53 11.56
CA LYS A 223 -9.43 15.93 12.54
C LYS A 223 -10.04 16.45 13.83
N ILE A 224 -11.06 17.31 13.75
CA ILE A 224 -11.74 17.88 14.92
C ILE A 224 -12.40 16.76 15.74
N LYS A 225 -13.15 15.87 15.08
CA LYS A 225 -13.81 14.74 15.73
C LYS A 225 -12.81 13.80 16.40
N ALA A 226 -11.70 13.52 15.73
CA ALA A 226 -10.66 12.63 16.25
C ALA A 226 -9.98 13.18 17.51
N ARG A 227 -9.72 14.49 17.55
CA ARG A 227 -9.23 15.17 18.77
C ARG A 227 -10.22 15.03 19.93
N LYS A 228 -11.52 15.21 19.67
CA LYS A 228 -12.57 15.06 20.71
C LYS A 228 -12.66 13.64 21.25
N MET A 229 -12.44 12.64 20.39
CA MET A 229 -12.45 11.22 20.76
C MET A 229 -11.09 10.73 21.29
N ASN A 230 -10.05 11.57 21.27
CA ASN A 230 -8.67 11.19 21.58
C ASN A 230 -8.17 9.97 20.76
N VAL A 231 -8.47 9.94 19.46
CA VAL A 231 -8.07 8.86 18.54
C VAL A 231 -7.36 9.42 17.32
N ASN A 232 -6.69 8.54 16.55
CA ASN A 232 -6.21 8.92 15.23
C ASN A 232 -7.39 9.27 14.30
N SER A 233 -7.23 10.31 13.48
CA SER A 233 -8.22 10.66 12.45
C SER A 233 -8.74 9.48 11.64
N ALA A 234 -7.89 8.49 11.32
CA ALA A 234 -8.26 7.31 10.52
C ALA A 234 -9.30 6.42 11.20
N VAL A 235 -9.34 6.44 12.53
CA VAL A 235 -10.33 5.73 13.32
C VAL A 235 -11.71 6.35 13.13
N VAL A 236 -11.83 7.68 13.08
CA VAL A 236 -13.12 8.35 12.88
C VAL A 236 -13.72 8.02 11.52
N LEU A 237 -12.94 8.22 10.46
CA LEU A 237 -13.36 7.96 9.09
C LEU A 237 -12.16 7.48 8.27
N PRO A 238 -12.12 6.17 7.91
CA PRO A 238 -11.06 5.61 7.10
C PRO A 238 -10.90 6.34 5.76
N ARG A 239 -9.65 6.41 5.28
CA ARG A 239 -9.27 7.30 4.17
C ARG A 239 -9.93 6.93 2.85
N ASP A 240 -10.04 5.64 2.58
CA ASP A 240 -10.70 5.08 1.41
C ASP A 240 -12.21 5.38 1.39
N ILE A 241 -12.89 5.24 2.53
CA ILE A 241 -14.30 5.63 2.66
C ILE A 241 -14.46 7.14 2.48
N MET A 242 -13.60 7.95 3.10
CA MET A 242 -13.64 9.40 2.95
C MET A 242 -13.57 9.82 1.48
N TYR A 243 -12.69 9.21 0.68
CA TYR A 243 -12.62 9.49 -0.76
C TYR A 243 -13.81 8.97 -1.54
N SER A 244 -14.38 7.83 -1.13
CA SER A 244 -15.63 7.32 -1.70
C SER A 244 -16.78 8.32 -1.48
N LEU A 245 -16.89 8.89 -0.28
CA LEU A 245 -17.86 9.95 0.05
C LEU A 245 -17.63 11.23 -0.75
N ILE A 246 -16.37 11.68 -0.90
CA ILE A 246 -16.05 12.89 -1.69
C ILE A 246 -16.44 12.71 -3.16
N SER A 247 -16.19 11.51 -3.71
CA SER A 247 -16.43 11.19 -5.12
C SER A 247 -17.92 10.99 -5.42
N GLN A 248 -18.63 10.23 -4.57
CA GLN A 248 -20.05 9.94 -4.75
C GLN A 248 -20.96 11.09 -4.29
N ASN A 249 -20.49 11.92 -3.36
CA ASN A 249 -21.16 13.12 -2.87
C ASN A 249 -22.63 12.89 -2.43
N PRO A 250 -22.91 11.93 -1.52
CA PRO A 250 -24.27 11.58 -1.12
C PRO A 250 -24.99 12.77 -0.48
N LYS A 251 -26.26 12.96 -0.86
CA LYS A 251 -27.14 14.05 -0.40
C LYS A 251 -28.19 13.60 0.60
N THR A 252 -28.54 12.32 0.57
CA THR A 252 -29.56 11.74 1.44
C THR A 252 -28.95 10.72 2.40
N ARG A 253 -29.66 10.43 3.50
CA ARG A 253 -29.23 9.41 4.46
C ARG A 253 -29.19 8.01 3.83
N THR A 254 -30.07 7.74 2.88
CA THR A 254 -30.08 6.50 2.09
C THR A 254 -28.83 6.38 1.21
N GLU A 255 -28.49 7.43 0.47
CA GLU A 255 -27.25 7.43 -0.33
C GLU A 255 -26.00 7.30 0.55
N LEU A 256 -25.98 7.99 1.70
CA LEU A 256 -24.89 7.88 2.65
C LEU A 256 -24.75 6.45 3.18
N ALA A 257 -25.86 5.79 3.51
CA ALA A 257 -25.87 4.41 3.98
C ALA A 257 -25.24 3.45 2.96
N ASN A 258 -25.50 3.65 1.66
CA ASN A 258 -24.90 2.85 0.60
C ASN A 258 -23.36 2.98 0.60
N VAL A 259 -22.82 4.19 0.78
CA VAL A 259 -21.36 4.40 0.86
C VAL A 259 -20.77 3.84 2.14
N LEU A 260 -21.52 3.86 3.24
CA LEU A 260 -21.10 3.43 4.57
C LEU A 260 -21.55 2.00 4.93
N THR A 261 -21.90 1.18 3.94
CA THR A 261 -22.45 -0.17 4.14
C THR A 261 -21.57 -1.04 5.05
N ASP A 262 -20.25 -0.96 4.91
CA ASP A 262 -19.29 -1.74 5.71
C ASP A 262 -18.94 -1.10 7.07
N VAL A 263 -19.49 0.08 7.38
CA VAL A 263 -19.28 0.81 8.65
C VAL A 263 -20.60 1.36 9.25
N PRO A 264 -21.58 0.49 9.55
CA PRO A 264 -22.91 0.88 10.04
C PRO A 264 -22.92 1.64 11.38
N TRP A 265 -22.02 1.34 12.32
CA TRP A 265 -21.81 2.12 13.55
C TRP A 265 -21.33 3.54 13.26
N ARG A 266 -20.42 3.73 12.29
CA ARG A 266 -20.01 5.10 11.88
C ARG A 266 -21.14 5.84 11.19
N LEU A 267 -21.97 5.15 10.41
CA LEU A 267 -23.20 5.73 9.87
C LEU A 267 -24.14 6.20 10.98
N ASP A 268 -24.37 5.36 12.01
CA ASP A 268 -25.20 5.72 13.17
C ASP A 268 -24.63 6.93 13.94
N LYS A 269 -23.33 6.89 14.25
CA LYS A 269 -22.70 7.91 15.12
C LYS A 269 -22.33 9.21 14.41
N PHE A 270 -21.95 9.14 13.14
CA PHE A 270 -21.37 10.27 12.41
C PHE A 270 -22.15 10.64 11.16
N GLY A 271 -23.17 9.88 10.75
CA GLY A 271 -23.85 10.07 9.47
C GLY A 271 -24.43 11.48 9.29
N ASP A 272 -25.10 12.01 10.31
CA ASP A 272 -25.71 13.34 10.25
C ASP A 272 -24.65 14.45 10.15
N GLU A 273 -23.51 14.30 10.85
CA GLU A 273 -22.40 15.23 10.75
C GLU A 273 -21.72 15.18 9.37
N ILE A 274 -21.51 13.97 8.83
CA ILE A 274 -20.92 13.76 7.50
C ILE A 274 -21.82 14.40 6.43
N LEU A 275 -23.14 14.19 6.48
CA LEU A 275 -24.09 14.82 5.57
C LEU A 275 -24.10 16.34 5.68
N SER A 276 -24.03 16.87 6.91
CA SER A 276 -23.95 18.32 7.12
C SER A 276 -22.68 18.93 6.51
N VAL A 277 -21.55 18.22 6.60
CA VAL A 277 -20.29 18.65 5.97
C VAL A 277 -20.39 18.63 4.44
N LEU A 278 -20.96 17.57 3.87
CA LEU A 278 -21.10 17.41 2.42
C LEU A 278 -22.07 18.43 1.80
N THR A 279 -23.19 18.72 2.45
CA THR A 279 -24.18 19.69 1.95
C THR A 279 -23.66 21.13 1.95
N ARG A 280 -22.82 21.51 2.92
CA ARG A 280 -22.17 22.84 2.99
C ARG A 280 -21.07 23.08 1.95
N THR A 281 -20.62 22.02 1.29
CA THR A 281 -19.53 22.05 0.30
C THR A 281 -19.99 21.59 -1.08
N SER A 282 -21.31 21.52 -1.27
CA SER A 282 -21.97 21.23 -2.54
C SER A 282 -22.00 22.46 -3.43
#